data_AF-A0A7G8GTP7-F1
#
_entry.id   AF-A0A7G8GTP7-F1
#
_cell.length_a   1.000
_cell.length_b   1.000
_cell.length_c   1.000
_cell.angle_alpha   90.00
_cell.angle_beta   90.00
_cell.angle_gamma   90.00
#
_symmetry.space_group_name_H-M   'P 1'
#
loop_
_entity.id
_entity.type
_entity.pdbx_description
1 polymer ?
#
loop_
_entity_poly.entity_id
_entity_poly.type
_entity_poly.pdbx_seq_one_letter_code
_entity_poly.pdbx_strand_id
1 'polypeptide(L)' 'MKRALITGITRQDGSYLAELLLEKGYEVHGIKRRSSSFNTGRMITSIKILMPQIHG' A
#
# COMPACT_ATOMS: atom_id res chain seq x y z
N MET A 1 5.15 14.64 -10.69
CA MET A 1 4.92 13.28 -10.16
C MET A 1 3.44 13.04 -10.02
N LYS A 2 2.92 11.87 -10.39
CA LYS A 2 1.49 11.57 -10.34
C LYS A 2 1.15 10.92 -9.00
N ARG A 3 0.02 11.31 -8.40
CA ARG A 3 -0.42 10.85 -7.08
C ARG A 3 -1.77 10.16 -7.18
N ALA A 4 -1.95 9.08 -6.43
CA ALA A 4 -3.21 8.36 -6.34
C ALA A 4 -3.62 8.16 -4.88
N LEU A 5 -4.92 8.26 -4.61
CA LEU A 5 -5.52 8.02 -3.30
C LEU A 5 -6.48 6.83 -3.43
N ILE A 6 -6.26 5.78 -2.64
CA ILE A 6 -7.05 4.55 -2.65
C ILE A 6 -7.82 4.43 -1.34
N THR A 7 -9.14 4.47 -1.43
CA THR A 7 -10.04 4.09 -0.33
C THR A 7 -10.29 2.58 -0.37
N GLY A 8 -10.22 1.90 0.77
CA GLY A 8 -10.37 0.43 0.78
C GLY A 8 -9.12 -0.32 0.33
N ILE A 9 -7.93 0.29 0.48
CA ILE A 9 -6.62 -0.30 0.16
C ILE A 9 -6.38 -1.67 0.82
N THR A 10 -7.10 -1.96 1.91
CA THR A 10 -6.99 -3.23 2.66
C THR A 10 -7.77 -4.38 2.05
N ARG A 11 -8.56 -4.17 0.99
CA ARG A 11 -9.21 -5.24 0.22
C ARG A 11 -8.25 -5.74 -0.86
N GLN A 12 -8.48 -6.97 -1.34
CA GLN A 12 -7.68 -7.59 -2.41
C GLN A 12 -7.55 -6.69 -3.65
N ASP A 13 -8.66 -6.11 -4.10
CA ASP A 13 -8.65 -5.22 -5.27
C ASP A 13 -7.87 -3.93 -4.97
N GLY A 14 -7.92 -3.46 -3.73
CA GLY A 14 -7.23 -2.26 -3.28
C GLY A 14 -5.71 -2.44 -3.22
N SER A 15 -5.24 -3.61 -2.77
CA SER A 15 -3.81 -3.94 -2.78
C SER A 15 -3.29 -4.14 -4.20
N TYR A 16 -4.05 -4.83 -5.05
CA TYR A 16 -3.65 -5.06 -6.45
C TYR A 16 -3.60 -3.75 -7.25
N LEU A 17 -4.57 -2.87 -7.05
CA LEU A 17 -4.57 -1.53 -7.67
C LEU A 17 -3.39 -0.68 -7.17
N ALA A 18 -3.02 -0.78 -5.90
CA ALA A 18 -1.88 -0.05 -5.35
C ALA A 18 -0.57 -0.49 -6.01
N GLU A 19 -0.34 -1.81 -6.15
CA GLU A 19 0.83 -2.37 -6.82
C GLU A 19 0.92 -1.92 -8.28
N LEU A 20 -0.17 -2.04 -9.04
CA LEU A 20 -0.23 -1.60 -10.43
C LEU A 20 0.11 -0.11 -10.59
N LEU A 21 -0.35 0.74 -9.67
CA LEU A 21 -0.09 2.18 -9.71
C LEU A 21 1.35 2.51 -9.33
N LEU A 22 1.92 1.79 -8.36
CA LEU A 22 3.34 1.90 -8.00
C LEU A 22 4.25 1.52 -9.18
N GLU A 23 3.94 0.42 -9.88
CA GLU A 23 4.67 0.01 -11.10
C GLU A 23 4.60 1.06 -12.21
N LYS A 24 3.48 1.78 -12.30
CA LYS A 24 3.30 2.90 -13.24
C LYS A 24 3.98 4.20 -12.79
N GLY A 25 4.71 4.19 -11.68
CA GLY A 25 5.43 5.36 -11.15
C GLY A 25 4.54 6.39 -10.44
N TYR A 26 3.39 5.96 -9.92
CA TYR A 26 2.55 6.80 -9.07
C TYR A 26 2.99 6.73 -7.61
N GLU A 27 2.83 7.84 -6.92
CA GLU A 27 2.88 7.92 -5.47
C GLU A 27 1.49 7.58 -4.91
N VAL A 28 1.36 6.42 -4.25
CA VAL A 28 0.07 5.87 -3.82
C VAL A 28 -0.15 6.07 -2.32
N HIS A 29 -1.31 6.61 -1.95
CA HIS A 29 -1.75 6.81 -0.57
C HIS A 29 -3.00 5.99 -0.29
N GLY A 30 -3.03 5.26 0.83
CA GLY A 30 -4.17 4.45 1.24
C GLY A 30 -4.92 5.02 2.44
N ILE A 31 -6.26 5.02 2.40
CA ILE A 31 -7.09 5.34 3.57
C ILE A 31 -7.58 4.05 4.22
N LYS A 32 -7.18 3.83 5.48
CA LYS A 32 -7.71 2.79 6.36
C LYS A 32 -8.74 3.41 7.30
N ARG A 33 -9.96 2.88 7.34
CA ARG A 33 -10.94 3.27 8.38
C ARG A 33 -10.39 2.86 9.75
N ARG A 34 -10.61 3.69 10.77
CA ARG A 34 -10.30 3.35 12.16
C ARG A 34 -11.23 2.21 12.63
N SER A 35 -10.86 0.96 12.34
CA SER A 35 -11.47 -0.23 12.94
C SER A 35 -10.58 -0.70 14.08
N SER A 36 -11.19 -0.93 15.24
CA SER A 36 -10.54 -1.49 16.42
C SER A 36 -9.95 -2.86 16.07
N SER A 37 -8.64 -2.99 16.29
CA SER A 37 -7.88 -4.25 16.24
C SER A 37 -7.58 -4.81 14.84
N PHE A 38 -6.42 -4.43 14.30
CA PHE A 38 -5.34 -5.39 14.03
C PHE A 38 -4.02 -4.63 14.21
N ASN A 39 -3.34 -5.00 15.29
CA ASN A 39 -2.07 -4.47 15.72
C ASN A 39 -1.02 -4.93 14.71
N THR A 40 -0.54 -4.04 13.86
CA THR A 40 0.73 -4.24 13.14
C THR A 40 1.51 -2.97 13.40
N GLY A 41 2.52 -3.07 14.26
CA GLY A 41 3.29 -1.93 14.74
C GLY A 41 3.79 -1.06 13.59
N ARG A 42 3.80 0.26 13.81
CA ARG A 42 4.44 1.27 12.94
C ARG A 42 4.13 1.10 11.44
N MET A 43 2.98 1.58 10.96
CA MET A 43 2.78 1.72 9.52
C MET A 43 2.15 3.08 9.16
N ILE A 44 2.94 4.13 9.33
CA ILE A 44 2.97 5.24 8.37
C ILE A 44 3.68 4.66 7.15
N THR A 45 2.92 4.01 6.28
CA THR A 45 3.45 3.30 5.13
C THR A 45 3.74 4.32 4.03
N SER A 46 4.90 4.97 4.13
CA SER A 46 5.66 5.29 2.92
C SER A 46 6.10 3.94 2.35
N ILE A 47 5.35 3.39 1.38
CA ILE A 47 5.81 2.24 0.58
C ILE A 47 7.03 2.70 -0.22
N LYS A 48 8.20 2.57 0.42
CA LYS A 48 9.44 2.19 -0.24
C LYS A 48 9.59 0.71 0.11
N ILE A 49 8.97 -0.16 -0.66
CA ILE A 49 9.24 -1.60 -0.56
C ILE A 49 10.65 -1.78 -1.11
N LEU A 50 11.63 -1.76 -0.22
CA LEU A 50 12.89 -2.43 -0.45
C LEU A 50 12.52 -3.92 -0.56
N MET A 51 12.54 -4.44 -1.78
CA MET A 51 12.44 -5.88 -2.03
C MET A 51 13.54 -6.58 -1.20
N PRO A 52 13.21 -7.52 -0.29
CA PRO A 52 14.15 -8.53 0.11
C PRO A 52 14.02 -9.68 -0.90
N GLN A 53 15.13 -9.94 -1.57
CA GLN A 53 15.36 -11.12 -2.40
C GLN A 53 14.85 -12.37 -1.69
N ILE A 54 13.93 -13.11 -2.31
CA ILE A 54 13.84 -14.56 -2.08
C ILE A 54 14.05 -15.24 -3.42
N HIS A 55 15.34 -15.46 -3.72
CA HIS A 55 15.75 -16.64 -4.47
C HIS A 55 15.63 -17.83 -3.52
N GLY A 56 14.99 -18.88 -3.98
CA GLY A 56 14.79 -20.16 -3.30
C GLY A 56 13.82 -21.01 -4.11
#